data_AF-A0A3G8YES5-F1
#
_entry.id   AF-A0A3G8YES5-F1
#
_cell.length_a   1.000
_cell.length_b   1.000
_cell.length_c   1.000
_cell.angle_alpha   90.00
_cell.angle_beta   90.00
_cell.angle_gamma   90.00
#
_symmetry.space_group_name_H-M   'P 1'
#
loop_
_entity.id
_entity.type
_entity.pdbx_description
1 polymer ?
#
loop_
_entity_poly.entity_id
_entity_poly.type
_entity_poly.pdbx_seq_one_letter_code
_entity_poly.pdbx_strand_id
1 'polypeptide(L)'
;MKRIERWRTEHLTPDWPHFERYDYDYCKIQIDPWNRLIEREPPIWLGRQMIHGLLDIHDSWTLASGPEVKYLKLWLKWPYLTTSQVVMAGESRASWYGGVFRPVADLGWATERGFPPQFGPALLKRLQGWDWQECLDEVEVKRADLPASWLNKRPYSSLLSEGGRSVTLVEVGRVWLGKERVRT
;
A
#
# COMPACT_ATOMS: atom_id res chain seq x y z
N MET A 1 -2.45 -21.90 4.62
CA MET A 1 -3.64 -21.68 3.76
C MET A 1 -4.89 -21.36 4.56
N LYS A 2 -5.40 -22.23 5.45
CA LYS A 2 -6.65 -21.97 6.22
C LYS A 2 -6.73 -20.58 6.89
N ARG A 3 -5.63 -20.05 7.45
CA ARG A 3 -5.60 -18.72 8.07
C ARG A 3 -5.73 -17.57 7.06
N ILE A 4 -5.10 -17.67 5.89
CA ILE A 4 -5.21 -16.66 4.82
C ILE A 4 -6.62 -16.69 4.26
N GLU A 5 -7.14 -17.88 3.97
CA GLU A 5 -8.52 -18.02 3.46
C GLU A 5 -9.53 -17.46 4.45
N ARG A 6 -9.39 -17.79 5.74
CA ARG A 6 -10.25 -17.24 6.79
C ARG A 6 -10.16 -15.71 6.85
N TRP A 7 -8.94 -15.16 6.93
CA TRP A 7 -8.73 -13.71 6.92
C TRP A 7 -9.36 -13.06 5.69
N ARG A 8 -9.14 -13.64 4.49
CA ARG A 8 -9.75 -13.16 3.25
C ARG A 8 -11.27 -13.12 3.36
N THR A 9 -11.90 -14.24 3.72
CA THR A 9 -13.36 -14.35 3.82
C THR A 9 -13.95 -13.40 4.85
N GLU A 10 -13.29 -13.20 6.00
CA GLU A 10 -13.71 -12.28 7.06
C GLU A 10 -13.72 -10.81 6.60
N HIS A 11 -12.97 -10.45 5.55
CA HIS A 11 -12.81 -9.07 5.09
C HIS A 11 -13.38 -8.82 3.68
N LEU A 12 -14.12 -9.77 3.09
CA LEU A 12 -14.76 -9.55 1.78
C LEU A 12 -15.84 -8.46 1.84
N THR A 13 -16.41 -8.19 3.01
CA THR A 13 -17.36 -7.11 3.22
C THR A 13 -16.66 -5.95 3.93
N PRO A 14 -16.78 -4.70 3.43
CA PRO A 14 -16.32 -3.52 4.17
C PRO A 14 -16.98 -3.41 5.55
N ASP A 15 -16.27 -2.85 6.52
CA ASP A 15 -16.85 -2.43 7.79
C ASP A 15 -17.61 -1.11 7.58
N TRP A 16 -18.84 -1.22 7.07
CA TRP A 16 -19.71 -0.08 6.82
C TRP A 16 -19.97 0.78 8.07
N PRO A 17 -20.22 0.21 9.27
CA PRO A 17 -20.28 1.00 10.50
C PRO A 17 -19.03 1.85 10.77
N HIS A 18 -17.83 1.32 10.49
CA HIS A 18 -16.59 2.09 10.59
C HIS A 18 -16.54 3.19 9.53
N PHE A 19 -16.86 2.87 8.28
CA PHE A 19 -16.89 3.82 7.17
C PHE A 19 -17.86 4.97 7.43
N GLU A 20 -19.09 4.70 7.83
CA GLU A 20 -20.10 5.73 8.13
C GLU A 20 -19.65 6.67 9.26
N ARG A 21 -18.89 6.15 10.23
CA ARG A 21 -18.42 6.93 11.38
C ARG A 21 -17.19 7.78 11.09
N TYR A 22 -16.26 7.27 10.29
CA TYR A 22 -14.94 7.88 10.11
C TYR A 22 -14.63 8.33 8.68
N ASP A 23 -15.52 8.01 7.74
CA ASP A 23 -15.43 8.28 6.30
C ASP A 23 -14.28 7.55 5.60
N TYR A 24 -13.85 6.42 6.17
CA TYR A 24 -12.88 5.51 5.58
C TYR A 24 -13.00 4.12 6.17
N ASP A 25 -12.47 3.13 5.46
CA ASP A 25 -12.22 1.78 5.97
C ASP A 25 -10.96 1.20 5.29
N TYR A 26 -10.32 0.22 5.91
CA TYR A 26 -9.16 -0.44 5.35
C TYR A 26 -9.01 -1.89 5.82
N CYS A 27 -8.52 -2.75 4.93
CA CYS A 27 -8.13 -4.10 5.26
C CYS A 27 -6.62 -4.27 5.09
N LYS A 28 -5.90 -4.42 6.22
CA LYS A 28 -4.47 -4.74 6.25
C LYS A 28 -4.25 -6.24 6.39
N ILE A 29 -3.11 -6.73 5.92
CA ILE A 29 -2.66 -8.10 6.23
C ILE A 29 -2.42 -8.23 7.75
N GLN A 30 -3.35 -8.88 8.44
CA GLN A 30 -3.32 -9.11 9.88
C GLN A 30 -3.35 -10.60 10.22
N ILE A 31 -2.38 -11.35 9.69
CA ILE A 31 -2.31 -12.81 9.84
C ILE A 31 -1.15 -13.20 10.73
N ASP A 32 -1.44 -13.82 11.88
CA ASP A 32 -0.43 -14.38 12.78
C ASP A 32 0.43 -15.45 12.07
N PRO A 33 1.77 -15.42 12.20
CA PRO A 33 2.59 -14.60 13.11
C PRO A 33 3.15 -13.29 12.51
N TRP A 34 2.68 -12.88 11.34
CA TRP A 34 3.27 -11.80 10.53
C TRP A 34 2.76 -10.40 10.90
N ASN A 35 1.85 -10.31 11.86
CA ASN A 35 1.30 -9.07 12.40
C ASN A 35 1.63 -8.87 13.90
N ARG A 36 2.67 -9.53 14.41
CA ARG A 36 3.15 -9.37 15.79
C ARG A 36 4.02 -8.12 15.92
N LEU A 37 4.28 -7.70 17.16
CA LEU A 37 5.16 -6.56 17.49
C LEU A 37 6.53 -6.62 16.82
N ILE A 38 7.07 -7.83 16.66
CA ILE A 38 8.29 -8.05 15.88
C ILE A 38 7.87 -8.24 14.42
N GLU A 39 8.14 -7.23 13.60
CA GLU A 39 7.87 -7.28 12.17
C GLU A 39 8.65 -8.41 11.52
N ARG A 40 7.93 -9.22 10.73
CA ARG A 40 8.48 -10.37 10.01
C ARG A 40 7.79 -10.45 8.68
N GLU A 41 8.57 -10.53 7.62
CA GLU A 41 8.03 -10.79 6.30
C GLU A 41 7.79 -12.29 6.10
N PRO A 42 6.62 -12.69 5.59
CA PRO A 42 6.36 -14.08 5.28
C PRO A 42 7.27 -14.54 4.14
N PRO A 43 7.51 -15.86 4.02
CA PRO A 43 8.09 -16.42 2.80
C PRO A 43 7.33 -15.96 1.56
N ILE A 44 8.03 -15.67 0.48
CA ILE A 44 7.44 -15.06 -0.73
C ILE A 44 6.22 -15.84 -1.27
N TRP A 45 6.25 -17.16 -1.24
CA TRP A 45 5.12 -17.98 -1.72
C TRP A 45 3.84 -17.72 -0.91
N LEU A 46 3.98 -17.45 0.39
CA LEU A 46 2.87 -17.13 1.29
C LEU A 46 2.44 -15.67 1.10
N GLY A 47 3.41 -14.77 0.91
CA GLY A 47 3.15 -13.38 0.52
C GLY A 47 2.30 -13.28 -0.75
N ARG A 48 2.61 -14.07 -1.79
CA ARG A 48 1.78 -14.14 -3.02
C ARG A 48 0.33 -14.52 -2.73
N GLN A 49 0.09 -15.45 -1.80
CA GLN A 49 -1.28 -15.84 -1.40
C GLN A 49 -2.00 -14.71 -0.66
N MET A 50 -1.30 -13.95 0.18
CA MET A 50 -1.86 -12.78 0.85
C MET A 50 -2.21 -11.68 -0.16
N ILE A 51 -1.36 -11.45 -1.17
CA ILE A 51 -1.64 -10.48 -2.24
C ILE A 51 -2.89 -10.90 -3.02
N HIS A 52 -3.04 -12.18 -3.35
CA HIS A 52 -4.28 -12.68 -3.96
C HIS A 52 -5.51 -12.40 -3.09
N GLY A 53 -5.42 -12.59 -1.77
CA GLY A 53 -6.50 -12.25 -0.87
C GLY A 53 -6.82 -10.75 -0.83
N LEU A 54 -5.81 -9.87 -0.85
CA LEU A 54 -6.03 -8.42 -0.96
C LEU A 54 -6.72 -8.04 -2.27
N LEU A 55 -6.33 -8.66 -3.38
CA LEU A 55 -6.99 -8.45 -4.67
C LEU A 55 -8.45 -8.89 -4.61
N ASP A 56 -8.75 -10.07 -4.03
CA ASP A 56 -10.12 -10.56 -3.87
C ASP A 56 -10.98 -9.64 -2.98
N ILE A 57 -10.39 -9.11 -1.90
CA ILE A 57 -11.06 -8.15 -1.00
C ILE A 57 -11.38 -6.86 -1.75
N HIS A 58 -10.42 -6.31 -2.48
CA HIS A 58 -10.65 -5.10 -3.28
C HIS A 58 -11.72 -5.33 -4.35
N ASP A 59 -11.69 -6.45 -5.07
CA ASP A 59 -12.71 -6.81 -6.07
C ASP A 59 -14.10 -6.83 -5.42
N SER A 60 -14.22 -7.45 -4.23
CA SER A 60 -15.47 -7.48 -3.46
C SER A 60 -15.92 -6.10 -2.98
N TRP A 61 -14.99 -5.28 -2.47
CA TRP A 61 -15.28 -3.92 -2.00
C TRP A 61 -15.69 -3.02 -3.16
N THR A 62 -15.11 -3.21 -4.35
CA THR A 62 -15.48 -2.46 -5.56
C THR A 62 -16.93 -2.72 -5.94
N LEU A 63 -17.37 -3.99 -5.88
CA LEU A 63 -18.77 -4.36 -6.15
C LEU A 63 -19.75 -3.85 -5.09
N ALA A 64 -19.30 -3.74 -3.84
CA ALA A 64 -20.11 -3.25 -2.73
C ALA A 64 -20.15 -1.71 -2.64
N SER A 65 -19.22 -1.01 -3.28
CA SER A 65 -19.05 0.44 -3.16
C SER A 65 -20.15 1.22 -3.87
N GLY A 66 -20.76 2.17 -3.17
CA GLY A 66 -21.67 3.16 -3.74
C GLY A 66 -20.96 4.48 -4.12
N PRO A 67 -21.74 5.48 -4.58
CA PRO A 67 -21.22 6.79 -4.99
C PRO A 67 -20.55 7.59 -3.87
N GLU A 68 -20.80 7.24 -2.60
CA GLU A 68 -20.16 7.81 -1.42
C GLU A 68 -18.67 7.45 -1.32
N VAL A 69 -18.23 6.35 -1.91
CA VAL A 69 -16.83 5.94 -1.93
C VAL A 69 -16.10 6.73 -3.01
N LYS A 70 -15.22 7.65 -2.58
CA LYS A 70 -14.46 8.55 -3.46
C LYS A 70 -13.04 8.07 -3.74
N TYR A 71 -12.56 7.15 -2.91
CA TYR A 71 -11.27 6.53 -3.05
C TYR A 71 -11.43 5.04 -2.73
N LEU A 72 -10.97 4.18 -3.62
CA LEU A 72 -10.78 2.75 -3.37
C LEU A 72 -9.52 2.31 -4.11
N LYS A 73 -8.49 1.92 -3.36
CA LYS A 73 -7.23 1.43 -3.93
C LYS A 73 -6.62 0.31 -3.09
N LEU A 74 -5.91 -0.59 -3.76
CA LEU A 74 -4.96 -1.52 -3.14
C LEU A 74 -3.59 -0.86 -3.04
N TRP A 75 -3.02 -0.80 -1.84
CA TRP A 75 -1.65 -0.41 -1.57
C TRP A 75 -0.80 -1.67 -1.46
N LEU A 76 -0.08 -2.00 -2.53
CA LEU A 76 0.82 -3.15 -2.55
C LEU A 76 2.25 -2.68 -2.25
N LYS A 77 2.83 -3.09 -1.12
CA LYS A 77 4.14 -2.62 -0.66
C LYS A 77 5.24 -3.66 -0.82
N TRP A 78 6.46 -3.22 -1.13
CA TRP A 78 7.65 -4.07 -1.20
C TRP A 78 8.89 -3.33 -0.69
N PRO A 79 9.76 -3.96 0.15
CA PRO A 79 9.76 -5.37 0.55
C PRO A 79 8.80 -5.74 1.70
N TYR A 80 8.13 -4.76 2.31
CA TYR A 80 7.30 -4.95 3.50
C TYR A 80 5.86 -5.35 3.15
N LEU A 81 5.68 -6.55 2.59
CA LEU A 81 4.37 -7.00 2.09
C LEU A 81 3.29 -6.97 3.16
N THR A 82 3.62 -7.27 4.41
CA THR A 82 2.68 -7.26 5.55
C THR A 82 2.04 -5.89 5.80
N THR A 83 2.62 -4.82 5.26
CA THR A 83 2.09 -3.46 5.34
C THR A 83 1.16 -3.08 4.19
N SER A 84 0.95 -4.01 3.25
CA SER A 84 -0.01 -3.85 2.15
C SER A 84 -1.45 -3.89 2.67
N GLN A 85 -2.34 -3.15 2.02
CA GLN A 85 -3.72 -3.01 2.45
C GLN A 85 -4.65 -2.54 1.33
N VAL A 86 -5.92 -2.90 1.41
CA VAL A 86 -7.00 -2.25 0.64
C VAL A 86 -7.48 -1.07 1.47
N VAL A 87 -7.67 0.09 0.84
CA VAL A 87 -8.14 1.31 1.50
C VAL A 87 -9.31 1.87 0.72
N MET A 88 -10.39 2.19 1.44
CA MET A 88 -11.52 2.93 0.92
C MET A 88 -11.75 4.20 1.74
N ALA A 89 -12.21 5.26 1.10
CA ALA A 89 -12.53 6.53 1.76
C ALA A 89 -13.63 7.29 1.01
N GLY A 90 -14.44 8.00 1.79
CA GLY A 90 -15.36 9.00 1.27
C GLY A 90 -14.70 10.36 1.11
N GLU A 91 -15.52 11.38 0.89
CA GLU A 91 -15.10 12.72 0.45
C GLU A 91 -14.10 13.37 1.41
N SER A 92 -14.33 13.29 2.72
CA SER A 92 -13.50 13.98 3.73
C SER A 92 -12.09 13.40 3.86
N ARG A 93 -11.89 12.16 3.39
CA ARG A 93 -10.63 11.42 3.53
C ARG A 93 -9.94 11.12 2.20
N ALA A 94 -10.67 11.14 1.09
CA ALA A 94 -10.14 10.77 -0.22
C ALA A 94 -8.96 11.63 -0.66
N SER A 95 -9.02 12.95 -0.45
CA SER A 95 -7.90 13.85 -0.77
C SER A 95 -6.65 13.52 0.04
N TRP A 96 -6.81 13.25 1.34
CA TRP A 96 -5.69 12.86 2.21
C TRP A 96 -5.04 11.56 1.71
N TYR A 97 -5.83 10.51 1.49
CA TYR A 97 -5.34 9.23 0.96
C TYR A 97 -4.73 9.33 -0.44
N GLY A 98 -5.20 10.27 -1.26
CA GLY A 98 -4.62 10.60 -2.56
C GLY A 98 -3.21 11.20 -2.47
N GLY A 99 -2.88 11.85 -1.35
CA GLY A 99 -1.59 12.53 -1.13
C GLY A 99 -0.59 11.76 -0.24
N VAL A 100 -0.93 10.56 0.26
CA VAL A 100 -0.07 9.83 1.21
C VAL A 100 1.29 9.45 0.63
N PHE A 101 1.34 9.09 -0.67
CA PHE A 101 2.57 8.62 -1.31
C PHE A 101 2.93 9.48 -2.50
N ARG A 102 4.23 9.75 -2.67
CA ARG A 102 4.75 10.53 -3.79
C ARG A 102 4.92 9.64 -5.03
N PRO A 103 4.22 9.93 -6.14
CA PRO A 103 4.37 9.16 -7.37
C PRO A 103 5.77 9.25 -7.92
N VAL A 104 6.31 8.13 -8.40
CA VAL A 104 7.64 8.09 -9.01
C VAL A 104 7.70 8.95 -10.27
N ALA A 105 6.61 8.98 -11.05
CA ALA A 105 6.51 9.80 -12.26
C ALA A 105 6.67 11.30 -12.00
N ASP A 106 6.33 11.78 -10.80
CA ASP A 106 6.44 13.19 -10.42
C ASP A 106 7.86 13.54 -9.93
N LEU A 107 8.71 12.53 -9.75
CA LEU A 107 10.04 12.65 -9.17
C LEU A 107 11.09 12.46 -10.25
N GLY A 108 11.60 13.55 -10.81
CA GLY A 108 12.60 13.53 -11.90
C GLY A 108 13.94 12.84 -11.57
N TRP A 109 14.16 12.41 -10.33
CA TRP A 109 15.33 11.64 -9.90
C TRP A 109 15.04 10.13 -9.71
N ALA A 110 13.78 9.73 -9.64
CA ALA A 110 13.37 8.35 -9.39
C ALA A 110 12.99 7.65 -10.70
N THR A 111 13.33 6.36 -10.80
CA THR A 111 12.96 5.52 -11.95
C THR A 111 11.97 4.45 -11.52
N GLU A 112 10.96 4.22 -12.37
CA GLU A 112 10.02 3.11 -12.20
C GLU A 112 10.76 1.78 -12.20
N ARG A 113 10.39 0.89 -11.27
CA ARG A 113 11.01 -0.43 -11.15
C ARG A 113 10.08 -1.54 -11.61
N GLY A 114 8.78 -1.27 -11.66
CA GLY A 114 7.76 -2.29 -11.87
C GLY A 114 7.72 -3.31 -10.72
N PHE A 115 6.86 -4.31 -10.84
CA PHE A 115 6.69 -5.30 -9.79
C PHE A 115 7.92 -6.21 -9.61
N PRO A 116 8.22 -6.64 -8.37
CA PRO A 116 9.28 -7.60 -8.11
C PRO A 116 9.06 -8.91 -8.88
N PRO A 117 10.07 -9.45 -9.60
CA PRO A 117 9.94 -10.74 -10.30
C PRO A 117 9.62 -11.90 -9.34
N GLN A 118 9.94 -11.72 -8.05
CA GLN A 118 9.60 -12.62 -6.96
C GLN A 118 8.08 -12.80 -6.78
N PHE A 119 7.22 -11.99 -7.40
CA PHE A 119 5.77 -12.23 -7.40
C PHE A 119 5.38 -13.43 -8.28
N GLY A 120 6.22 -13.82 -9.23
CA GLY A 120 5.98 -14.95 -10.11
C GLY A 120 4.91 -14.69 -11.17
N PRO A 121 4.91 -15.48 -12.25
CA PRO A 121 4.17 -15.17 -13.48
C PRO A 121 2.65 -15.13 -13.29
N ALA A 122 2.09 -16.03 -12.48
CA ALA A 122 0.64 -16.09 -12.25
C ALA A 122 0.10 -14.83 -11.56
N LEU A 123 0.78 -14.36 -10.51
CA LEU A 123 0.39 -13.14 -9.81
C LEU A 123 0.64 -11.92 -10.67
N LEU A 124 1.79 -11.82 -11.34
CA LEU A 124 2.09 -10.71 -12.25
C LEU A 124 1.04 -10.59 -13.36
N LYS A 125 0.57 -11.71 -13.92
CA LYS A 125 -0.53 -11.72 -14.89
C LYS A 125 -1.83 -11.17 -14.31
N ARG A 126 -2.17 -11.48 -13.06
CA ARG A 126 -3.37 -10.92 -12.41
C ARG A 126 -3.21 -9.41 -12.18
N LEU A 127 -2.04 -8.97 -11.72
CA LEU A 127 -1.74 -7.55 -11.52
C LEU A 127 -1.81 -6.73 -12.82
N GLN A 128 -1.54 -7.33 -13.98
CA GLN A 128 -1.67 -6.63 -15.28
C GLN A 128 -3.10 -6.18 -15.60
N GLY A 129 -4.14 -6.77 -14.98
CA GLY A 129 -5.53 -6.38 -15.18
C GLY A 129 -5.91 -5.04 -14.55
N TRP A 130 -4.98 -4.42 -13.81
CA TRP A 130 -5.23 -3.25 -12.98
C TRP A 130 -4.49 -2.01 -13.53
N ASP A 131 -4.92 -0.85 -13.06
CA ASP A 131 -4.23 0.42 -13.26
C ASP A 131 -3.39 0.71 -12.01
N TRP A 132 -2.09 0.88 -12.17
CA TRP A 132 -1.14 1.02 -11.07
C TRP A 132 -0.34 2.30 -11.18
N GLN A 133 -0.24 3.01 -10.06
CA GLN A 133 0.70 4.10 -9.88
C GLN A 133 1.83 3.63 -8.95
N GLU A 134 3.08 3.62 -9.44
CA GLU A 134 4.25 3.37 -8.58
C GLU A 134 4.60 4.64 -7.80
N CYS A 135 4.72 4.51 -6.48
CA CYS A 135 5.11 5.57 -5.58
C CYS A 135 6.28 5.12 -4.68
N LEU A 136 6.94 6.09 -4.05
CA LEU A 136 7.90 5.80 -2.98
C LEU A 136 7.17 5.37 -1.70
N ASP A 137 7.71 4.34 -1.03
CA ASP A 137 7.41 4.09 0.38
C ASP A 137 8.53 4.71 1.22
N GLU A 138 8.19 5.72 2.00
CA GLU A 138 9.16 6.59 2.68
C GLU A 138 8.85 6.73 4.15
N VAL A 139 9.92 6.91 4.92
CA VAL A 139 9.81 7.24 6.34
C VAL A 139 10.46 8.58 6.61
N GLU A 140 9.81 9.35 7.48
CA GLU A 140 10.41 10.54 8.05
C GLU A 140 11.43 10.16 9.11
N VAL A 141 12.63 10.72 8.97
CA VAL A 141 13.73 10.52 9.90
C VAL A 141 14.37 11.86 10.20
N LYS A 142 14.75 12.06 11.47
CA LYS A 142 15.55 13.22 11.83
C LYS A 142 16.96 12.99 11.34
N ARG A 143 17.52 13.99 10.64
CA ARG A 143 18.87 13.90 10.10
C ARG A 143 19.93 13.60 11.17
N ALA A 144 19.74 14.11 12.39
CA ALA A 144 20.64 13.88 13.52
C ALA A 144 20.69 12.41 13.97
N ASP A 145 19.62 11.64 13.70
CA ASP A 145 19.52 10.23 14.09
C ASP A 145 20.11 9.30 13.00
N LEU A 146 20.53 9.86 11.86
CA LEU A 146 21.08 9.10 10.74
C LEU A 146 22.62 9.17 10.69
N PRO A 147 23.31 8.03 10.58
CA PRO A 147 24.71 8.03 10.20
C PRO A 147 24.86 8.57 8.77
N ALA A 148 25.83 9.46 8.53
CA ALA A 148 26.07 10.04 7.20
C ALA A 148 26.28 8.98 6.11
N SER A 149 26.88 7.84 6.46
CA SER A 149 27.09 6.71 5.56
C SER A 149 25.81 6.01 5.11
N TRP A 150 24.70 6.19 5.83
CA TRP A 150 23.41 5.58 5.50
C TRP A 150 22.69 6.33 4.37
N LEU A 151 22.73 7.67 4.41
CA LEU A 151 22.18 8.53 3.35
C LEU A 151 22.91 8.36 2.02
N ASN A 152 24.19 7.98 2.03
CA ASN A 152 24.94 7.71 0.81
C ASN A 152 24.49 6.43 0.08
N LYS A 153 23.73 5.56 0.75
CA LYS A 153 23.32 4.25 0.23
C LYS A 153 21.85 4.16 -0.17
N ARG A 154 21.06 5.19 0.13
CA ARG A 154 19.61 5.19 -0.09
C ARG A 154 19.16 6.51 -0.70
N PRO A 155 18.26 6.49 -1.69
CA PRO A 155 17.62 7.71 -2.15
C PRO A 155 16.87 8.37 -1.00
N TYR A 156 17.03 9.68 -0.89
CA TYR A 156 16.36 10.50 0.11
C TYR A 156 16.06 11.87 -0.47
N SER A 157 15.09 12.54 0.12
CA SER A 157 14.81 13.95 -0.17
C SER A 157 14.66 14.73 1.12
N SER A 158 15.03 16.01 1.07
CA SER A 158 14.76 16.94 2.17
C SER A 158 13.57 17.79 1.79
N LEU A 159 12.52 17.77 2.60
CA LEU A 159 11.35 18.63 2.44
C LEU A 159 11.26 19.58 3.64
N LEU A 160 10.56 20.70 3.45
CA LEU A 160 10.13 21.55 4.55
C LEU A 160 8.76 21.06 5.01
N SER A 161 8.63 20.71 6.28
CA SER A 161 7.32 20.38 6.85
C SER A 161 6.47 21.64 7.04
N GLU A 162 5.16 21.45 7.20
CA GLU A 162 4.26 22.49 7.70
C GLU A 162 4.75 22.92 9.09
N GLY A 163 5.41 24.09 9.17
CA GLY A 163 6.13 24.55 10.35
C GLY A 163 7.61 24.92 10.11
N GLY A 164 8.10 24.78 8.88
CA GLY A 164 9.43 25.27 8.47
C GLY A 164 10.60 24.42 8.95
N ARG A 165 10.36 23.25 9.55
CA ARG A 165 11.40 22.30 9.92
C ARG A 165 11.76 21.46 8.71
N SER A 166 13.05 21.32 8.43
CA SER A 166 13.50 20.37 7.40
C SER A 166 13.33 18.95 7.92
N VAL A 167 12.59 18.14 7.16
CA VAL A 167 12.43 16.70 7.38
C VAL A 167 13.19 15.96 6.30
N THR A 168 13.83 14.84 6.67
CA THR A 168 14.49 13.95 5.72
C THR A 168 13.58 12.75 5.49
N LEU A 169 13.13 12.58 4.25
CA LEU A 169 12.38 11.41 3.82
C LEU A 169 13.36 10.43 3.18
N VAL A 170 13.34 9.18 3.63
CA VAL A 170 14.19 8.13 3.09
C VAL A 170 13.36 7.02 2.51
N GLU A 171 13.71 6.60 1.29
CA GLU A 171 13.09 5.45 0.64
C GLU A 171 13.38 4.17 1.44
N VAL A 172 12.31 3.52 1.91
CA VAL A 172 12.37 2.20 2.54
C VAL A 172 11.86 1.11 1.60
N GLY A 173 11.09 1.48 0.57
CA GLY A 173 10.58 0.56 -0.42
C GLY A 173 9.80 1.25 -1.54
N ARG A 174 8.99 0.44 -2.23
CA ARG A 174 8.02 0.89 -3.23
C ARG A 174 6.62 0.53 -2.77
N VAL A 175 5.66 1.35 -3.15
CA VAL A 175 4.25 1.04 -3.05
C VAL A 175 3.60 1.23 -4.41
N TRP A 176 2.79 0.28 -4.84
CA TRP A 176 1.96 0.42 -6.03
C TRP A 176 0.53 0.63 -5.59
N LEU A 177 -0.06 1.75 -6.00
CA LEU A 177 -1.45 2.10 -5.74
C LEU A 177 -2.30 1.61 -6.91
N GLY A 178 -3.05 0.53 -6.68
CA GLY A 178 -3.83 -0.15 -7.70
C GLY A 178 -5.31 0.15 -7.60
N LYS A 179 -5.96 0.31 -8.74
CA LYS A 179 -7.42 0.24 -8.88
C LYS A 179 -7.76 -0.62 -10.09
N GLU A 180 -8.97 -1.18 -10.11
CA GLU A 180 -9.44 -1.92 -11.28
C GLU A 180 -9.54 -0.96 -12.49
N ARG A 181 -9.17 -1.44 -13.69
CA ARG A 181 -9.41 -0.67 -14.92
C ARG A 181 -10.90 -0.69 -15.21
N VAL A 182 -11.50 0.49 -15.31
CA VAL A 182 -12.84 0.62 -15.89
C VAL A 182 -12.75 0.08 -17.32
N ARG A 183 -13.44 -1.04 -17.58
CA ARG A 183 -13.60 -1.55 -18.95
C ARG A 183 -14.57 -0.61 -19.67
N THR A 184 -14.03 0.39 -20.36
CA THR A 184 -14.75 1.15 -21.39
C THR A 184 -15.01 0.29 -22.60
#